data_AF-A0A2U2EL99-F1
#
_entry.id   AF-A0A2U2EL99-F1
#
_cell.length_a   1.000
_cell.length_b   1.000
_cell.length_c   1.000
_cell.angle_alpha   90.00
_cell.angle_beta   90.00
_cell.angle_gamma   90.00
#
_symmetry.space_group_name_H-M   'P 1'
#
loop_
_entity.id
_entity.type
_entity.pdbx_description
1 polymer ?
#
loop_
_entity_poly.entity_id
_entity_poly.type
_entity_poly.pdbx_seq_one_letter_code
_entity_poly.pdbx_strand_id
1 'polypeptide(L)'
;MIDRVKERIKKRLSDEEINDDVMDEINQIVTDRLCLRLGVSEDAFPTLFESIVVDACVKAWRKCYYEGVSSEGVGSLSNTFIDDVLAEYASEIDSWVNANESSKKRTVHFL
;
A
#
# COMPACT_ATOMS: atom_id res chain seq x y z
N MET A 1 9.65 -1.25 8.77
CA MET A 1 8.34 -1.75 8.28
C MET A 1 8.51 -2.37 6.89
N ILE A 2 9.09 -1.60 5.97
CA ILE A 2 9.39 -1.98 4.58
C ILE A 2 10.05 -3.37 4.47
N ASP A 3 11.05 -3.69 5.31
CA ASP A 3 11.71 -5.02 5.29
C ASP A 3 10.73 -6.18 5.56
N ARG A 4 9.83 -6.04 6.54
CA ARG A 4 8.83 -7.07 6.86
C ARG A 4 7.84 -7.27 5.72
N VAL A 5 7.41 -6.17 5.10
CA VAL A 5 6.52 -6.21 3.94
C VAL A 5 7.22 -6.92 2.78
N LYS A 6 8.48 -6.56 2.50
CA LYS A 6 9.31 -7.16 1.45
C LYS A 6 9.47 -8.67 1.61
N GLU A 7 9.79 -9.15 2.82
CA GLU A 7 9.87 -10.59 3.08
C GLU A 7 8.54 -11.32 2.80
N ARG A 8 7.41 -10.71 3.16
CA ARG A 8 6.08 -11.27 2.90
C ARG A 8 5.75 -11.28 1.41
N ILE A 9 6.17 -10.26 0.67
CA ILE A 9 6.00 -10.20 -0.79
C ILE A 9 6.83 -11.30 -1.46
N LYS A 10 8.12 -11.42 -1.11
CA LYS A 10 9.01 -12.47 -1.64
C LYS A 10 8.46 -13.88 -1.41
N LYS A 11 7.82 -14.13 -0.25
CA LYS A 11 7.15 -15.41 0.03
C LYS A 11 5.93 -15.69 -0.85
N ARG A 12 5.22 -14.66 -1.32
CA ARG A 12 4.03 -14.79 -2.20
C ARG A 12 4.40 -14.88 -3.69
N LEU A 13 5.56 -14.37 -4.05
CA LEU A 13 6.14 -14.34 -5.39
C LEU A 13 7.36 -15.27 -5.47
N SER A 14 7.38 -16.36 -4.69
CA SER A 14 8.53 -17.27 -4.55
C SER A 14 9.00 -17.89 -5.86
N ASP A 15 8.13 -17.93 -6.86
CA ASP A 15 8.35 -18.53 -8.18
C ASP A 15 8.67 -17.48 -9.26
N GLU A 16 8.77 -16.20 -8.89
CA GLU A 16 9.01 -15.07 -9.80
C GLU A 16 10.39 -14.42 -9.54
N GLU A 17 11.08 -13.99 -10.59
CA GLU A 17 12.33 -13.23 -10.44
C GLU A 17 12.00 -11.78 -10.09
N ILE A 18 12.21 -11.42 -8.83
CA ILE A 18 11.87 -10.09 -8.32
C ILE A 18 13.10 -9.19 -8.41
N ASN A 19 12.96 -8.08 -9.13
CA ASN A 19 13.89 -6.97 -9.05
C ASN A 19 13.65 -6.20 -7.74
N ASP A 20 14.60 -6.31 -6.81
CA ASP A 20 14.53 -5.68 -5.50
C ASP A 20 14.34 -4.16 -5.56
N ASP A 21 14.96 -3.47 -6.53
CA ASP A 21 14.89 -2.01 -6.70
C ASP A 21 13.46 -1.56 -7.06
N VAL A 22 12.86 -2.26 -8.02
CA VAL A 22 11.48 -2.02 -8.45
C VAL A 22 10.49 -2.35 -7.34
N MET A 23 10.75 -3.44 -6.61
CA MET A 23 9.89 -3.84 -5.50
C MET A 23 9.93 -2.82 -4.35
N ASP A 24 11.11 -2.27 -4.06
CA ASP A 24 11.26 -1.24 -3.04
C ASP A 24 10.52 0.05 -3.44
N GLU A 25 10.61 0.46 -4.71
CA GLU A 25 9.87 1.61 -5.23
C GLU A 25 8.35 1.39 -5.18
N ILE A 26 7.86 0.22 -5.62
CA ILE A 26 6.43 -0.12 -5.51
C ILE A 26 5.97 -0.05 -4.05
N ASN A 27 6.77 -0.61 -3.14
CA ASN A 27 6.45 -0.63 -1.72
C ASN A 27 6.37 0.78 -1.13
N GLN A 28 7.32 1.66 -1.51
CA GLN A 28 7.30 3.05 -1.07
C GLN A 28 6.06 3.79 -1.60
N ILE A 29 5.77 3.70 -2.90
CA ILE A 29 4.61 4.38 -3.50
C ILE A 29 3.31 3.86 -2.88
N VAL A 30 3.13 2.55 -2.74
CA VAL A 30 1.94 1.95 -2.11
C VAL A 30 1.78 2.44 -0.68
N THR A 31 2.87 2.47 0.09
CA THR A 31 2.88 2.96 1.47
C THR A 31 2.50 4.44 1.54
N ASP A 32 3.12 5.29 0.74
CA ASP A 32 2.86 6.73 0.71
C ASP A 32 1.40 7.03 0.36
N ARG A 33 0.87 6.40 -0.69
CA ARG A 33 -0.53 6.57 -1.11
C ARG A 33 -1.50 6.11 -0.02
N LEU A 34 -1.19 5.01 0.67
CA LEU A 34 -2.03 4.50 1.74
C LEU A 34 -1.95 5.39 2.99
N CYS A 35 -0.78 5.88 3.36
CA CYS A 35 -0.58 6.88 4.41
C CYS A 35 -1.41 8.14 4.15
N LEU A 36 -1.41 8.65 2.91
CA LEU A 36 -2.21 9.80 2.49
C LEU A 36 -3.72 9.54 2.64
N ARG A 37 -4.19 8.34 2.26
CA ARG A 37 -5.61 7.96 2.38
C ARG A 37 -6.05 7.76 3.83
N LEU A 38 -5.17 7.22 4.67
CA LEU A 38 -5.42 7.05 6.10
C LEU A 38 -5.23 8.36 6.87
N GLY A 39 -4.54 9.36 6.31
CA GLY A 39 -4.20 10.60 7.00
C GLY A 39 -3.23 10.37 8.18
N VAL A 40 -2.30 9.43 8.02
CA VAL A 40 -1.26 9.09 9.02
C VAL A 40 0.13 9.32 8.43
N SER A 41 1.10 9.61 9.27
CA SER A 41 2.52 9.55 8.91
C SER A 41 2.99 8.10 8.84
N GLU A 42 4.08 7.84 8.11
CA GLU A 42 4.69 6.51 8.01
C GLU A 42 5.04 5.94 9.39
N ASP A 43 5.53 6.77 10.33
CA ASP A 43 5.82 6.37 11.72
C ASP A 43 4.58 5.90 12.50
N ALA A 44 3.39 6.37 12.12
CA ALA A 44 2.11 6.03 12.73
C ALA A 44 1.31 5.02 11.90
N PHE A 45 1.94 4.37 10.93
CA PHE A 45 1.26 3.45 10.03
C PHE A 45 0.74 2.22 10.79
N PRO A 46 -0.56 1.88 10.69
CA PRO A 46 -1.11 0.78 11.44
C PRO A 46 -0.65 -0.58 10.88
N THR A 47 -0.15 -1.46 11.76
CA THR A 47 0.30 -2.82 11.39
C THR A 47 -0.80 -3.67 10.72
N LEU A 48 -2.06 -3.38 11.00
CA LEU A 48 -3.21 -4.03 10.35
C LEU A 48 -3.21 -3.82 8.82
N PHE A 49 -2.76 -2.64 8.35
CA PHE A 49 -2.70 -2.30 6.94
C PHE A 49 -1.44 -2.86 6.25
N GLU A 50 -0.45 -3.39 6.98
CA GLU A 50 0.72 -4.03 6.35
C GLU A 50 0.31 -5.17 5.42
N SER A 51 -0.74 -5.92 5.78
CA SER A 51 -1.23 -7.00 4.91
C SER A 51 -1.84 -6.48 3.61
N ILE A 52 -2.45 -5.29 3.63
CA ILE A 52 -2.97 -4.60 2.44
C ILE A 52 -1.81 -4.10 1.58
N VAL A 53 -0.78 -3.52 2.19
CA VAL A 53 0.44 -3.10 1.46
C VAL A 53 1.07 -4.30 0.73
N VAL A 54 1.28 -5.43 1.42
CA VAL A 54 1.85 -6.64 0.79
C VAL A 54 0.98 -7.11 -0.39
N ASP A 55 -0.34 -7.10 -0.25
CA ASP A 55 -1.25 -7.56 -1.31
C ASP A 55 -1.27 -6.60 -2.51
N ALA A 56 -1.33 -5.29 -2.24
CA ALA A 56 -1.26 -4.24 -3.24
C ALA A 56 0.07 -4.27 -4.01
N CYS A 57 1.20 -4.45 -3.33
CA CYS A 57 2.51 -4.59 -3.98
C CYS A 57 2.59 -5.82 -4.90
N VAL A 58 2.07 -6.97 -4.44
CA VAL A 58 2.01 -8.20 -5.25
C VAL A 58 1.14 -7.99 -6.51
N LYS A 59 -0.01 -7.32 -6.36
CA LYS A 59 -0.89 -7.00 -7.50
C LYS A 59 -0.23 -6.01 -8.45
N ALA A 60 0.35 -4.93 -7.94
CA ALA A 60 1.06 -3.92 -8.72
C ALA A 60 2.23 -4.55 -9.52
N TRP A 61 3.00 -5.42 -8.87
CA TRP A 61 4.06 -6.20 -9.50
C TRP A 61 3.52 -7.05 -10.66
N ARG A 62 2.53 -7.90 -10.38
CA ARG A 62 1.97 -8.79 -11.40
C ARG A 62 1.35 -8.02 -12.56
N LYS A 63 0.62 -6.94 -12.28
CA LYS A 63 0.03 -6.09 -13.32
C LYS A 63 1.12 -5.41 -14.17
N CYS A 64 2.22 -4.96 -13.56
CA CYS A 64 3.36 -4.37 -14.29
C CYS A 64 4.00 -5.38 -15.27
N TYR A 65 4.22 -6.62 -14.82
CA TYR A 65 4.92 -7.65 -15.59
C TYR A 65 4.02 -8.42 -16.57
N TYR A 66 2.75 -8.69 -16.22
CA TYR A 66 1.84 -9.50 -17.04
C TYR A 66 0.90 -8.68 -17.93
N GLU A 67 0.53 -7.45 -17.55
CA GLU A 67 -0.31 -6.58 -18.41
C GLU A 67 0.53 -5.73 -19.38
N GLY A 68 1.84 -5.98 -19.48
CA GLY A 68 2.68 -5.42 -20.54
C GLY A 68 3.04 -3.95 -20.37
N VAL A 69 3.05 -3.42 -19.13
CA VAL A 69 3.61 -2.09 -18.84
C VAL A 69 5.14 -2.05 -19.10
N SER A 70 5.75 -3.23 -19.23
CA SER A 70 7.17 -3.44 -19.48
C SER A 70 7.57 -3.27 -20.97
N SER A 71 7.44 -2.07 -21.51
CA SER A 71 8.23 -1.68 -22.70
C SER A 71 9.15 -0.48 -22.47
N GLU A 72 8.94 0.32 -21.42
CA GLU A 72 9.77 1.51 -21.16
C GLU A 72 10.16 1.67 -19.68
N GLY A 73 10.59 0.59 -19.04
CA GLY A 73 11.24 0.62 -17.73
C GLY A 73 10.34 1.01 -16.54
N VAL A 74 10.97 0.97 -15.37
CA VAL A 74 10.41 1.23 -14.02
C VAL A 74 9.74 2.62 -13.91
N GLY A 75 9.99 3.52 -14.87
CA GLY A 75 9.41 4.86 -14.93
C GLY A 75 7.92 4.95 -15.26
N SER A 76 7.24 3.83 -15.58
CA SER A 76 5.80 3.83 -15.89
C SER A 76 4.88 3.43 -14.72
N LEU A 77 5.41 3.27 -13.51
CA LEU A 77 4.60 3.12 -12.29
C LEU A 77 3.92 4.47 -11.96
N SER A 78 2.83 4.76 -12.67
CA SER A 78 2.05 5.97 -12.43
C SER A 78 1.33 5.88 -11.09
N ASN A 79 1.24 7.01 -10.38
CA ASN A 79 0.45 7.10 -9.14
C ASN A 79 -1.00 6.65 -9.36
N THR A 80 -1.57 6.88 -10.55
CA THR A 80 -2.92 6.45 -10.93
C THR A 80 -3.07 4.93 -10.97
N PHE A 81 -2.03 4.21 -11.39
CA PHE A 81 -2.04 2.75 -11.39
C PHE A 81 -2.07 2.18 -9.97
N ILE A 82 -1.23 2.72 -9.08
CA ILE A 82 -1.26 2.31 -7.66
C ILE A 82 -2.57 2.71 -7.00
N ASP A 83 -3.13 3.86 -7.39
CA ASP A 83 -4.43 4.29 -6.88
C ASP A 83 -5.56 3.34 -7.23
N ASP A 84 -5.56 2.79 -8.44
CA ASP A 84 -6.52 1.80 -8.92
C ASP A 84 -6.41 0.50 -8.12
N VAL A 85 -5.18 0.00 -7.90
CA VAL A 85 -4.94 -1.16 -7.03
C VAL A 85 -5.45 -0.91 -5.61
N LEU A 86 -5.17 0.27 -5.05
CA LEU A 86 -5.61 0.62 -3.70
C LEU A 86 -7.13 0.88 -3.62
N ALA A 87 -7.82 1.12 -4.74
CA ALA A 87 -9.26 1.35 -4.76
C ALA A 87 -10.04 0.09 -4.34
N GLU A 88 -9.49 -1.11 -4.53
CA GLU A 88 -10.08 -2.36 -4.07
C GLU A 88 -10.26 -2.41 -2.54
N TYR A 89 -9.40 -1.71 -1.80
CA TYR A 89 -9.43 -1.64 -0.33
C TYR A 89 -10.09 -0.35 0.18
N ALA A 90 -10.74 0.42 -0.69
CA ALA A 90 -11.38 1.68 -0.31
C ALA A 90 -12.37 1.48 0.85
N SER A 91 -13.13 0.39 0.86
CA SER A 91 -14.09 0.08 1.93
C SER A 91 -13.44 -0.07 3.31
N GLU A 92 -12.32 -0.80 3.41
CA GLU A 92 -11.57 -0.93 4.67
C GLU A 92 -10.91 0.37 5.09
N ILE A 93 -10.34 1.11 4.14
CA ILE A 93 -9.70 2.41 4.36
C ILE A 93 -10.74 3.40 4.90
N ASP A 94 -11.87 3.56 4.23
CA ASP A 94 -12.96 4.44 4.65
C ASP A 94 -13.50 4.03 6.02
N SER A 95 -13.70 2.73 6.26
CA SER A 95 -14.17 2.24 7.56
C SER A 95 -13.21 2.62 8.68
N TRP A 96 -11.90 2.51 8.45
CA TRP A 96 -10.89 2.88 9.43
C TRP A 96 -10.84 4.40 9.65
N VAL A 97 -10.85 5.19 8.58
CA VAL A 97 -10.84 6.67 8.67
C VAL A 97 -12.06 7.15 9.44
N ASN A 98 -13.25 6.68 9.08
CA ASN A 98 -14.50 7.03 9.77
C ASN A 98 -14.50 6.62 11.25
N ALA A 99 -13.95 5.45 11.59
CA ALA A 99 -13.80 5.02 12.97
C ALA A 99 -12.84 5.93 13.75
N ASN A 100 -11.76 6.38 13.13
CA ASN A 100 -10.76 7.24 13.76
C ASN A 100 -11.24 8.70 13.90
N GLU A 101 -11.99 9.22 12.94
CA GLU A 101 -12.66 10.52 13.05
C GLU A 101 -13.76 10.51 14.13
N SER A 102 -14.54 9.44 14.20
CA SER A 102 -15.56 9.24 15.25
C SER A 102 -14.95 9.16 16.65
N SER A 103 -13.72 8.66 16.74
CA SER A 103 -12.95 8.58 17.99
C SER A 103 -12.39 9.96 18.40
N LYS A 104 -11.87 10.75 17.43
CA LYS A 104 -11.41 12.13 17.67
C LYS A 104 -12.52 13.07 18.14
N LYS A 105 -13.77 12.87 17.71
CA LYS A 105 -14.94 13.67 18.14
C LYS A 105 -15.44 13.36 19.57
N ARG A 106 -15.05 12.24 20.17
CA ARG A 106 -15.60 11.75 21.46
C ARG A 106 -14.83 12.21 22.71
N THR A 107 -13.95 13.20 22.61
CA THR A 107 -13.36 13.84 23.79
C THR A 107 -14.42 14.68 24.51
N VAL A 108 -15.20 14.04 25.38
CA VAL A 108 -16.10 14.71 26.31
C VAL A 108 -15.27 15.44 27.38
N HIS A 109 -15.24 16.77 27.30
CA HIS A 109 -14.75 17.60 28.40
C HIS A 109 -15.77 17.54 29.54
N PHE A 110 -15.40 16.88 30.63
CA PHE A 110 -16.08 17.04 31.91
C PHE A 110 -15.57 18.34 32.54
N LEU A 111 -16.49 19.27 32.78
CA LEU A 111 -16.32 20.51 33.55
C LEU A 111 -16.56 20.24 35.05
#